data_AF-A0A350Q7N9-F1
#
_entry.id   AF-A0A350Q7N9-F1
#
_cell.length_a   1.000
_cell.length_b   1.000
_cell.length_c   1.000
_cell.angle_alpha   90.00
_cell.angle_beta   90.00
_cell.angle_gamma   90.00
#
_symmetry.space_group_name_H-M   'P 1'
#
loop_
_entity.id
_entity.type
_entity.pdbx_description
1 polymer ?
#
loop_
_entity_poly.entity_id
_entity_poly.type
_entity_poly.pdbx_seq_one_letter_code
_entity_poly.pdbx_strand_id
1 'polypeptide(L)'
;IVPYMDFGVPDGMLDWHELLETRRGRPLQFRSLPYDHPLYIMFTSGTTGKPKCIVHRAGGCLVQHLKEHRLMCGLRPNERVFYFTTCGWMMWNWLVSALASEATLMLYDGSPFYPDGNRMFDFVQDERAMFFGTS
;
A
#
# COMPACT_ATOMS: atom_id res chain seq x y z
N ILE A 1 -1.74 -13.33 12.96
CA ILE A 1 -3.11 -13.32 13.53
C ILE A 1 -3.81 -12.00 13.18
N VAL A 2 -4.91 -12.04 12.41
CA VAL A 2 -5.81 -10.89 12.31
C VAL A 2 -6.51 -10.79 13.67
N PRO A 3 -6.41 -9.68 14.43
CA PRO A 3 -6.85 -9.62 15.84
C PRO A 3 -8.35 -9.87 16.09
N TYR A 4 -9.14 -10.05 15.03
CA TYR A 4 -10.60 -10.14 15.07
C TYR A 4 -11.14 -11.56 14.82
N MET A 5 -10.28 -12.57 14.70
CA MET A 5 -10.71 -13.96 14.54
C MET A 5 -10.24 -14.80 15.73
N ASP A 6 -11.16 -15.14 16.63
CA ASP A 6 -10.93 -16.01 17.81
C ASP A 6 -10.73 -17.49 17.46
N PHE A 7 -10.34 -17.78 16.21
CA PHE A 7 -10.11 -19.14 15.73
C PHE A 7 -8.61 -19.37 15.59
N GLY A 8 -8.13 -20.53 16.05
CA GLY A 8 -6.76 -20.97 15.79
C GLY A 8 -6.46 -21.07 14.29
N VAL A 9 -5.18 -21.24 13.94
CA VAL A 9 -4.77 -21.43 12.55
C VAL A 9 -5.42 -22.71 12.00
N PRO A 10 -6.22 -22.64 10.93
CA PRO A 10 -6.85 -23.83 10.35
C PRO A 10 -5.83 -24.86 9.86
N ASP A 11 -6.21 -26.14 9.86
CA ASP A 11 -5.37 -27.22 9.35
C ASP A 11 -4.91 -26.94 7.91
N GLY A 12 -3.61 -27.11 7.67
CA GLY A 12 -2.98 -26.84 6.38
C GLY A 12 -2.66 -25.37 6.09
N MET A 13 -2.94 -24.45 7.03
CA MET A 13 -2.48 -23.06 6.96
C MET A 13 -1.25 -22.84 7.85
N LEU A 14 -0.50 -21.76 7.57
CA LEU A 14 0.63 -21.31 8.39
C LEU A 14 0.26 -20.01 9.09
N ASP A 15 0.59 -19.89 10.38
CA ASP A 15 0.53 -18.58 11.03
C ASP A 15 1.55 -17.63 10.39
N TRP A 16 1.20 -16.34 10.34
CA TRP A 16 2.05 -15.31 9.77
C TRP A 16 3.37 -15.15 10.53
N HIS A 17 3.35 -15.19 11.86
CA HIS A 17 4.58 -15.05 12.65
C HIS A 17 5.47 -16.28 12.51
N GLU A 18 4.88 -17.48 12.55
CA GLU A 18 5.62 -18.72 12.30
C GLU A 18 6.29 -18.71 10.93
N LEU A 19 5.56 -18.31 9.87
CA LEU A 19 6.10 -18.18 8.53
C LEU A 19 7.32 -17.23 8.50
N LEU A 20 7.23 -16.07 9.14
CA LEU A 20 8.33 -15.11 9.21
C LEU A 20 9.54 -15.68 9.97
N GLU A 21 9.32 -16.39 11.08
CA GLU A 21 10.41 -17.05 11.82
C GLU A 21 11.16 -18.07 10.97
N THR A 22 10.46 -18.85 10.12
CA THR A 22 11.12 -19.82 9.22
C THR A 22 12.12 -19.18 8.24
N ARG A 23 11.97 -17.87 7.99
CA ARG A 23 12.77 -17.08 7.05
C ARG A 23 13.71 -16.09 7.72
N ARG A 24 13.68 -15.96 9.06
CA ARG A 24 14.51 -15.02 9.82
C ARG A 24 16.00 -15.23 9.51
N GLY A 25 16.73 -14.13 9.32
CA GLY A 25 18.17 -14.14 9.05
C GLY A 25 18.58 -14.56 7.65
N ARG A 26 17.64 -14.96 6.77
CA ARG A 26 17.95 -15.25 5.36
C ARG A 26 18.10 -13.94 4.57
N PRO A 27 19.09 -13.83 3.66
CA PRO A 27 19.23 -12.65 2.83
C PRO A 27 18.05 -12.52 1.84
N LEU A 28 17.63 -11.28 1.58
CA LEU A 28 16.64 -10.99 0.54
C LEU A 28 17.25 -11.29 -0.84
N GLN A 29 16.49 -11.98 -1.69
CA GLN A 29 16.86 -12.26 -3.07
C GLN A 29 15.84 -11.63 -4.00
N PHE A 30 16.32 -10.84 -4.97
CA PHE A 30 15.50 -10.19 -5.99
C PHE A 30 15.78 -10.81 -7.35
N ARG A 31 14.72 -11.14 -8.09
CA ARG A 31 14.83 -11.64 -9.46
C ARG A 31 14.76 -10.48 -10.45
N SER A 32 15.71 -10.42 -11.37
CA SER A 32 15.60 -9.52 -12.53
C SER A 32 14.54 -10.04 -13.49
N LEU A 33 13.56 -9.20 -13.80
CA LEU A 33 12.39 -9.54 -14.62
C LEU A 33 12.25 -8.53 -15.76
N PRO A 34 11.60 -8.90 -16.88
CA PRO A 34 11.35 -7.97 -17.98
C PRO A 34 10.57 -6.73 -17.52
N TYR A 35 10.75 -5.61 -18.22
CA TYR A 35 10.05 -4.34 -17.92
C TYR A 35 8.53 -4.51 -17.84
N ASP A 36 7.97 -5.32 -18.73
CA ASP A 36 6.54 -5.60 -18.85
C ASP A 36 6.02 -6.72 -17.93
N HIS A 37 6.85 -7.22 -17.00
CA HIS A 37 6.43 -8.27 -16.08
C HIS A 37 5.19 -7.83 -15.26
N PRO A 38 4.16 -8.69 -15.10
CA PRO A 38 2.99 -8.35 -14.31
C PRO A 38 3.37 -8.06 -12.85
N LEU A 39 2.80 -7.01 -12.28
CA LEU A 39 3.02 -6.58 -10.89
C LEU A 39 1.81 -6.89 -10.01
N TYR A 40 0.64 -6.36 -10.36
CA TYR A 40 -0.61 -6.61 -9.65
C TYR A 40 -1.80 -6.57 -10.60
N ILE A 41 -2.91 -7.16 -10.16
CA ILE A 41 -4.20 -7.14 -10.85
C ILE A 41 -5.16 -6.29 -10.04
N MET A 42 -5.74 -5.28 -10.68
CA MET A 42 -6.81 -4.46 -10.11
C MET A 42 -8.15 -4.81 -10.77
N PHE A 43 -9.21 -4.79 -9.98
CA PHE A 43 -10.57 -5.02 -10.47
C PHE A 43 -11.33 -3.70 -10.50
N THR A 44 -12.03 -3.45 -11.61
CA THR A 44 -12.99 -2.35 -11.72
C THR A 44 -14.40 -2.90 -11.88
N SER A 45 -15.39 -2.21 -11.33
CA SER A 45 -16.80 -2.63 -11.34
C SER A 45 -17.36 -2.81 -12.75
N GLY A 46 -16.85 -2.06 -13.74
CA GLY A 46 -17.35 -2.09 -15.12
C GLY A 46 -18.81 -1.62 -15.23
N THR A 47 -19.21 -1.11 -16.40
CA THR A 47 -20.60 -0.66 -16.63
C THR A 47 -21.54 -1.79 -17.04
N THR A 48 -21.00 -2.95 -17.43
CA THR A 48 -21.77 -4.13 -17.84
C THR A 48 -21.03 -5.43 -17.45
N GLY A 49 -21.62 -6.26 -16.59
CA GLY A 49 -21.15 -7.62 -16.30
C GLY A 49 -20.15 -7.77 -15.15
N LYS A 50 -19.31 -8.81 -15.21
CA LYS A 50 -18.33 -9.16 -14.17
C LYS A 50 -17.21 -8.10 -14.08
N PRO A 51 -16.58 -7.90 -12.91
CA PRO A 51 -15.47 -6.97 -12.76
C PRO A 51 -14.35 -7.24 -13.77
N LYS A 52 -13.82 -6.18 -14.38
CA LYS A 52 -12.73 -6.30 -15.36
C LYS A 52 -11.39 -6.35 -14.64
N CYS A 53 -10.57 -7.35 -14.97
CA CYS A 53 -9.20 -7.47 -14.49
C CYS A 53 -8.27 -6.55 -15.29
N ILE A 54 -7.59 -5.64 -14.62
CA ILE A 54 -6.57 -4.76 -15.20
C ILE A 54 -5.22 -5.20 -14.67
N VAL A 55 -4.33 -5.65 -15.58
CA VAL A 55 -2.98 -6.07 -15.23
C VAL A 55 -2.03 -4.89 -15.35
N HIS A 56 -1.41 -4.53 -14.22
CA HIS A 56 -0.38 -3.50 -14.15
C HIS A 56 1.00 -4.12 -14.31
N ARG A 57 1.88 -3.45 -15.08
CA ARG A 57 3.25 -3.92 -15.37
C ARG A 57 4.26 -3.23 -14.47
N ALA A 58 5.26 -3.96 -14.00
CA ALA A 58 6.20 -3.50 -12.98
C ALA A 58 6.95 -2.22 -13.38
N GLY A 59 7.61 -2.22 -14.54
CA GLY A 59 8.40 -1.07 -14.99
C GLY A 59 7.54 0.16 -15.25
N GLY A 60 6.44 -0.01 -16.00
CA GLY A 60 5.52 1.08 -16.33
C GLY A 60 4.88 1.72 -15.10
N CYS A 61 4.44 0.94 -14.13
CA CYS A 61 3.85 1.46 -12.91
C CYS A 61 4.87 2.19 -12.04
N LEU A 62 6.07 1.63 -11.89
CA LEU A 62 7.14 2.28 -11.13
C LEU A 62 7.51 3.64 -11.71
N VAL A 63 7.74 3.73 -13.02
CA VAL A 63 8.10 5.01 -13.68
C VAL A 63 6.97 6.03 -13.58
N GLN A 64 5.72 5.60 -13.80
CA GLN A 64 4.56 6.49 -13.68
C GLN A 64 4.42 7.05 -12.25
N HIS A 65 4.50 6.19 -11.24
CA HIS A 65 4.36 6.63 -9.85
C HIS A 65 5.54 7.49 -9.40
N LEU A 66 6.78 7.17 -9.80
CA LEU A 66 7.94 8.03 -9.51
C LEU A 66 7.78 9.44 -10.10
N LYS A 67 7.29 9.53 -11.34
CA LYS A 67 6.98 10.81 -11.99
C LYS A 67 5.90 11.58 -11.21
N GLU A 68 4.82 10.91 -10.82
CA GLU A 68 3.74 11.53 -10.03
C GLU A 68 4.25 12.00 -8.67
N HIS A 69 4.90 11.14 -7.89
CA HIS A 69 5.45 11.49 -6.59
C HIS A 69 6.43 12.66 -6.67
N ARG A 70 7.51 12.52 -7.45
CA ARG A 70 8.63 13.47 -7.39
C ARG A 70 8.36 14.76 -8.16
N LEU A 71 7.62 14.70 -9.27
CA LEU A 71 7.43 15.86 -10.15
C LEU A 71 6.08 16.53 -9.98
N MET A 72 5.00 15.76 -9.78
CA MET A 72 3.66 16.33 -9.69
C MET A 72 3.29 16.68 -8.24
N CYS A 73 3.61 15.80 -7.29
CA CYS A 73 3.39 16.04 -5.87
C CYS A 73 4.57 16.76 -5.19
N GLY A 74 5.74 16.82 -5.85
CA GLY A 74 6.93 17.49 -5.32
C GLY A 74 7.57 16.77 -4.13
N LEU A 75 7.32 15.46 -4.00
CA LEU A 75 7.73 14.65 -2.86
C LEU A 75 9.25 14.52 -2.75
N ARG A 76 9.79 14.72 -1.55
CA ARG A 76 11.23 14.65 -1.28
C ARG A 76 11.61 13.42 -0.43
N PRO A 77 12.87 12.97 -0.49
CA PRO A 77 13.36 11.91 0.39
C PRO A 77 13.09 12.23 1.87
N ASN A 78 12.73 11.21 2.64
CA ASN A 78 12.37 11.24 4.07
C ASN A 78 11.10 12.02 4.43
N GLU A 79 10.37 12.58 3.46
CA GLU A 79 9.06 13.18 3.73
C GLU A 79 8.02 12.10 4.06
N ARG A 80 7.08 12.44 4.94
CA ARG A 80 6.01 11.54 5.39
C ARG A 80 4.78 11.71 4.50
N VAL A 81 4.36 10.62 3.87
CA VAL A 81 3.22 10.60 2.95
C VAL A 81 2.09 9.83 3.57
N PHE A 82 0.95 10.48 3.63
CA PHE A 82 -0.31 9.87 4.02
C PHE A 82 -1.32 9.99 2.89
N TYR A 83 -1.90 8.85 2.50
CA TYR A 83 -3.11 8.83 1.69
C TYR A 83 -4.13 7.97 2.43
N PHE A 84 -5.29 8.51 2.77
CA PHE A 84 -6.35 7.73 3.39
C PHE A 84 -6.97 6.80 2.34
N THR A 85 -6.62 5.51 2.40
CA THR A 85 -6.99 4.49 1.40
C THR A 85 -7.04 3.11 2.04
N THR A 86 -7.85 2.20 1.48
CA THR A 86 -7.80 0.77 1.82
C THR A 86 -6.95 0.01 0.81
N CYS A 87 -6.52 -1.22 1.15
CA CYS A 87 -5.73 -2.09 0.26
C CYS A 87 -6.43 -2.46 -1.06
N GLY A 88 -7.75 -2.23 -1.17
CA GLY A 88 -8.53 -2.51 -2.38
C GLY A 88 -8.49 -1.40 -3.44
N TRP A 89 -8.03 -0.20 -3.09
CA TRP A 89 -8.01 0.96 -4.00
C TRP A 89 -6.65 1.13 -4.69
N MET A 90 -6.66 1.79 -5.86
CA MET A 90 -5.41 2.06 -6.59
C MET A 90 -4.45 2.92 -5.77
N MET A 91 -4.99 3.84 -4.95
CA MET A 91 -4.22 4.77 -4.15
C MET A 91 -3.35 4.06 -3.10
N TRP A 92 -3.70 2.83 -2.69
CA TRP A 92 -2.82 2.02 -1.86
C TRP A 92 -1.55 1.60 -2.62
N ASN A 93 -1.68 1.15 -3.87
CA ASN A 93 -0.52 0.81 -4.71
C ASN A 93 0.33 2.05 -5.03
N TRP A 94 -0.32 3.20 -5.23
CA TRP A 94 0.35 4.48 -5.37
C TRP A 94 1.16 4.82 -4.10
N LEU A 95 0.52 4.80 -2.93
CA LEU A 95 1.16 5.06 -1.63
C LEU A 95 2.35 4.12 -1.39
N VAL A 96 2.19 2.80 -1.57
CA VAL A 96 3.27 1.82 -1.38
C VAL A 96 4.50 2.16 -2.22
N SER A 97 4.29 2.59 -3.46
CA SER A 97 5.40 2.94 -4.36
C SER A 97 6.11 4.24 -4.01
N ALA A 98 5.62 5.04 -3.06
CA ALA A 98 6.35 6.20 -2.54
C ALA A 98 7.64 5.80 -1.83
N LEU A 99 7.78 4.53 -1.39
CA LEU A 99 9.07 3.97 -0.94
C LEU A 99 10.16 4.09 -2.01
N ALA A 100 9.82 3.94 -3.29
CA ALA A 100 10.77 4.13 -4.39
C ALA A 100 11.18 5.60 -4.57
N SER A 101 10.42 6.53 -3.99
CA SER A 101 10.79 7.96 -3.91
C SER A 101 11.60 8.30 -2.65
N GLU A 102 11.96 7.29 -1.83
CA GLU A 102 12.66 7.42 -0.54
C GLU A 102 11.80 8.10 0.53
N ALA A 103 10.47 8.01 0.41
CA ALA A 103 9.54 8.59 1.36
C ALA A 103 9.22 7.64 2.52
N THR A 104 8.70 8.20 3.61
CA THR A 104 8.14 7.43 4.73
C THR A 104 6.62 7.28 4.55
N LEU A 105 6.11 6.05 4.58
CA LEU A 105 4.68 5.79 4.48
C LEU A 105 4.00 5.94 5.84
N MET A 106 2.90 6.68 5.87
CA MET A 106 1.98 6.67 6.99
C MET A 106 0.81 5.74 6.65
N LEU A 107 0.66 4.67 7.44
CA LEU A 107 -0.42 3.69 7.27
C LEU A 107 -1.47 3.90 8.36
N TYR A 108 -2.73 3.86 7.97
CA TYR A 108 -3.86 4.06 8.87
C TYR A 108 -4.89 2.94 8.64
N ASP A 109 -5.27 2.27 9.73
CA ASP A 109 -6.30 1.23 9.74
C ASP A 109 -7.39 1.63 10.74
N GLY A 110 -8.51 2.12 10.23
CA GLY A 110 -9.59 2.64 11.06
C GLY A 110 -10.61 3.46 10.27
N SER A 111 -11.67 3.87 10.97
CA SER A 111 -12.66 4.81 10.44
C SER A 111 -12.14 6.25 10.54
N PRO A 112 -12.29 7.08 9.49
CA PRO A 112 -11.87 8.48 9.53
C PRO A 112 -12.74 9.33 10.46
N PHE A 113 -13.86 8.78 10.96
CA PHE A 113 -14.83 9.43 11.83
C PHE A 113 -14.85 8.89 13.26
N TYR A 114 -13.91 8.00 13.63
CA TYR A 114 -13.80 7.47 14.99
C TYR A 114 -12.50 7.92 15.66
N PRO A 115 -12.55 8.44 16.91
CA PRO A 115 -13.74 8.63 17.75
C PRO A 115 -14.61 9.83 17.33
N ASP A 116 -14.08 10.72 16.49
CA ASP A 116 -14.79 11.86 15.90
C ASP A 116 -14.22 12.20 14.50
N GLY A 117 -14.79 13.21 13.85
CA GLY A 117 -14.43 13.62 12.50
C GLY A 117 -13.09 14.33 12.33
N ASN A 118 -12.37 14.64 13.42
CA ASN A 118 -11.04 15.26 13.36
C ASN A 118 -9.91 14.23 13.32
N ARG A 119 -10.21 12.94 13.51
CA ARG A 119 -9.19 11.90 13.70
C ARG A 119 -8.08 11.90 12.64
N MET A 120 -8.42 12.11 11.37
CA MET A 120 -7.43 12.16 10.28
C MET A 120 -6.54 13.41 10.35
N PHE A 121 -7.12 14.56 10.68
CA PHE A 121 -6.37 15.81 10.82
C PHE A 121 -5.43 15.75 12.03
N ASP A 122 -5.90 15.19 13.14
CA ASP A 122 -5.06 14.94 14.32
C ASP A 122 -3.90 14.01 13.97
N PHE A 123 -4.16 12.91 13.24
CA PHE A 123 -3.11 12.01 12.78
C PHE A 123 -2.08 12.69 11.88
N VAL A 124 -2.53 13.48 10.91
CA VAL A 124 -1.66 14.25 10.01
C VAL A 124 -0.81 15.25 10.79
N GLN A 125 -1.38 15.91 11.79
CA GLN A 125 -0.67 16.87 12.63
C GLN A 125 0.36 16.18 13.54
N ASP A 126 -0.06 15.15 14.28
CA ASP A 126 0.76 14.46 15.28
C ASP A 126 1.98 13.78 14.65
N GLU A 127 1.75 13.12 13.51
CA GLU A 127 2.81 12.45 12.75
C GLU A 127 3.54 13.38 11.78
N ARG A 128 3.08 14.63 11.65
CA ARG A 128 3.66 15.67 10.78
C ARG A 128 3.77 15.20 9.32
N ALA A 129 2.62 14.85 8.73
CA ALA A 129 2.57 14.48 7.32
C ALA A 129 2.98 15.67 6.44
N MET A 130 3.79 15.40 5.43
CA MET A 130 4.20 16.40 4.43
C MET A 130 3.29 16.37 3.21
N PHE A 131 2.65 15.24 2.96
CA PHE A 131 1.62 15.07 1.95
C PHE A 131 0.42 14.36 2.58
N PHE A 132 -0.77 14.94 2.43
CA PHE A 132 -2.04 14.35 2.86
C PHE A 132 -3.00 14.28 1.68
N GLY A 133 -3.40 13.06 1.30
CA GLY A 133 -4.43 12.79 0.31
C GLY A 133 -5.66 12.11 0.91
N THR A 134 -6.85 12.55 0.48
CA THR A 134 -8.15 11.95 0.81
C THR A 134 -9.15 12.24 -0.32
N SER A 135 -10.29 11.53 -0.34
CA SER A 135 -11.43 11.75 -1.25
C SER A 135 -12.64 12.29 -0.53
#